data_AF-A0AB37GQ40-F1
#
_entry.id   AF-A0AB37GQ40-F1
#
_cell.length_a   1.000
_cell.length_b   1.000
_cell.length_c   1.000
_cell.angle_alpha   90.00
_cell.angle_beta   90.00
_cell.angle_gamma   90.00
#
_symmetry.space_group_name_H-M   'P 1'
#
loop_
_entity.id
_entity.type
_entity.pdbx_description
1 polymer ?
#
loop_
_entity_poly.entity_id
_entity_poly.type
_entity_poly.pdbx_seq_one_letter_code
_entity_poly.pdbx_strand_id
1 'polypeptide(L)' 'MAKVYKAEFYITDMSNEFYSVDDLKEKIEESPTFRWSLVHVSDVKESEEFEWGNDLKINNIAAATEDYEEYFKKK' A
#
# COMPACT_ATOMS: atom_id res chain seq x y z
N MET A 1 -13.01 25.14 5.59
CA MET A 1 -13.92 24.38 4.71
C MET A 1 -13.33 23.00 4.49
N ALA A 2 -14.13 21.93 4.53
CA ALA A 2 -13.66 20.56 4.29
C ALA A 2 -13.50 20.28 2.79
N LYS A 3 -12.58 19.38 2.43
CA LYS A 3 -12.35 18.88 1.07
C LYS A 3 -12.14 17.37 1.13
N VAL A 4 -12.58 16.66 0.10
CA VAL A 4 -12.31 15.22 -0.09
C VAL A 4 -11.21 15.07 -1.13
N TYR A 5 -10.22 14.24 -0.83
CA TYR A 5 -9.14 13.91 -1.75
C TYR A 5 -9.19 12.42 -2.07
N LYS A 6 -8.94 12.06 -3.32
CA LYS A 6 -8.70 10.68 -3.74
C LYS A 6 -7.21 10.53 -4.00
N ALA A 7 -6.59 9.55 -3.36
CA ALA A 7 -5.20 9.21 -3.52
C ALA A 7 -5.05 7.71 -3.74
N GLU A 8 -3.99 7.32 -4.43
CA GLU A 8 -3.59 5.93 -4.65
C GLU A 8 -2.28 5.73 -3.88
N PHE A 9 -2.18 4.59 -3.19
CA PHE A 9 -1.04 4.26 -2.34
C PHE A 9 -0.56 2.86 -2.67
N TYR A 10 0.76 2.68 -2.65
CA TYR A 10 1.38 1.36 -2.66
C TYR A 10 1.81 1.04 -1.24
N ILE A 11 1.41 -0.13 -0.75
CA ILE A 11 1.75 -0.62 0.59
C ILE A 11 2.47 -1.94 0.41
N THR A 12 3.64 -2.06 1.03
CA THR A 12 4.43 -3.28 1.01
C THR A 12 4.40 -3.91 2.39
N ASP A 13 3.90 -5.13 2.46
CA ASP A 13 3.92 -5.92 3.69
C ASP A 13 5.25 -6.68 3.82
N MET A 14 6.25 -6.01 4.40
CA MET A 14 7.58 -6.58 4.56
C MET A 14 7.66 -7.60 5.71
N SER A 15 6.62 -7.70 6.53
CA SER A 15 6.64 -8.47 7.79
C SER A 15 5.45 -9.44 7.93
N ASN A 16 4.64 -9.59 6.88
CA ASN A 16 3.41 -10.38 6.86
C ASN A 16 2.46 -10.00 8.01
N GLU A 17 2.30 -8.69 8.22
CA GLU A 17 1.44 -8.09 9.25
C GLU A 17 -0.03 -8.02 8.82
N PHE A 18 -0.34 -8.23 7.54
CA PHE A 18 -1.70 -8.27 7.03
C PHE A 18 -2.12 -9.70 6.68
N TYR A 19 -3.21 -10.16 7.28
CA TYR A 19 -3.70 -11.52 7.06
C TYR A 19 -4.62 -11.65 5.85
N SER A 20 -5.17 -10.52 5.37
CA SER A 20 -6.06 -10.45 4.22
C SER A 20 -6.21 -9.00 3.75
N VAL A 21 -6.81 -8.82 2.56
CA VAL A 21 -7.20 -7.50 2.05
C VAL A 21 -8.10 -6.74 3.03
N ASP A 22 -9.05 -7.41 3.68
CA ASP A 22 -9.98 -6.73 4.58
C ASP A 22 -9.30 -6.29 5.89
N ASP A 23 -8.36 -7.10 6.40
CA ASP A 23 -7.49 -6.71 7.54
C ASP A 23 -6.60 -5.50 7.19
N LEU A 24 -6.03 -5.47 5.97
CA LEU A 24 -5.30 -4.30 5.48
C LEU A 24 -6.18 -3.05 5.44
N LYS A 25 -7.41 -3.14 4.93
CA LYS A 25 -8.34 -2.00 4.87
C LYS A 25 -8.65 -1.47 6.27
N GLU A 26 -9.01 -2.35 7.20
CA GLU A 26 -9.31 -1.99 8.58
C GLU A 26 -8.12 -1.25 9.22
N LYS A 27 -6.91 -1.79 9.09
CA LYS A 27 -5.70 -1.17 9.63
C LYS A 27 -5.36 0.19 9.02
N ILE A 28 -5.65 0.42 7.73
CA ILE A 28 -5.48 1.73 7.10
C ILE A 28 -6.51 2.73 7.65
N GLU A 29 -7.78 2.34 7.72
CA GLU A 29 -8.87 3.20 8.18
C GLU A 29 -8.72 3.57 9.67
N GLU A 30 -8.19 2.66 10.49
CA GLU A 30 -7.91 2.89 11.91
C GLU A 30 -6.52 3.48 12.19
N SER A 31 -5.71 3.74 11.15
CA SER A 31 -4.31 4.13 11.33
C SER A 31 -4.16 5.48 12.03
N PRO A 32 -3.36 5.58 13.12
CA PRO A 32 -3.10 6.85 13.78
C PRO A 32 -2.30 7.82 12.90
N THR A 33 -1.66 7.35 11.82
CA THR A 33 -0.96 8.20 10.84
C THR A 33 -1.89 9.25 10.22
N PHE A 34 -3.16 8.90 10.04
CA PHE A 34 -4.19 9.76 9.46
C PHE A 34 -5.00 10.53 10.52
N ARG A 35 -4.41 10.82 11.69
CA ARG A 35 -5.05 11.40 12.90
C ARG A 35 -6.03 12.56 12.68
N TRP A 36 -5.82 13.38 11.65
CA TRP A 36 -6.61 14.59 11.38
C TRP A 36 -7.53 14.45 10.17
N SER A 37 -7.77 13.22 9.72
CA SER A 37 -8.59 12.89 8.55
C SER A 37 -9.44 11.66 8.81
N LEU A 38 -10.61 11.61 8.17
CA LEU A 38 -11.39 10.39 8.04
C LEU A 38 -10.93 9.69 6.76
N VAL A 39 -10.48 8.45 6.89
CA VAL A 39 -10.00 7.64 5.76
C VAL A 39 -11.05 6.61 5.42
N HIS A 40 -11.24 6.39 4.12
CA HIS A 40 -12.03 5.29 3.61
C HIS A 40 -11.26 4.61 2.47
N VAL A 41 -11.09 3.30 2.55
CA VAL A 41 -10.41 2.51 1.52
C VAL A 41 -11.42 1.95 0.54
N SER A 42 -11.45 2.50 -0.68
CA SER A 42 -12.46 2.15 -1.68
C SER A 42 -12.16 0.88 -2.47
N ASP A 43 -10.88 0.61 -2.77
CA ASP A 43 -10.43 -0.53 -3.57
C ASP A 43 -9.01 -0.91 -3.17
N VAL A 44 -8.67 -2.19 -3.29
CA VAL A 44 -7.34 -2.74 -3.00
C VAL A 44 -7.03 -3.81 -4.05
N LYS A 45 -5.84 -3.72 -4.65
CA LYS A 45 -5.31 -4.75 -5.55
C LYS A 45 -4.08 -5.37 -4.93
N GLU A 46 -4.00 -6.70 -4.98
CA GLU A 46 -2.85 -7.45 -4.51
C GLU A 46 -1.94 -7.80 -5.70
N SER A 47 -0.62 -7.71 -5.46
CA SER A 47 0.35 -8.33 -6.36
C SER A 47 0.43 -9.83 -6.09
N GLU A 48 1.18 -10.54 -6.92
CA GLU A 48 1.68 -11.85 -6.49
C GLU A 48 2.59 -11.69 -5.26
N GLU A 49 2.64 -12.70 -4.39
CA GLU A 49 3.61 -12.77 -3.30
C GLU A 49 5.03 -12.84 -3.88
N PHE A 50 5.96 -12.17 -3.21
CA PHE A 50 7.38 -12.18 -3.59
C PHE A 50 8.27 -12.19 -2.35
N GLU A 51 9.49 -12.71 -2.49
CA GLU A 51 10.46 -12.69 -1.39
C GLU A 51 10.97 -11.27 -1.14
N TRP A 52 10.89 -10.83 0.12
CA TRP A 52 11.44 -9.55 0.53
C TRP A 52 12.98 -9.59 0.53
N GLY A 53 13.61 -8.62 -0.14
CA GLY A 53 15.08 -8.57 -0.31
C GLY A 53 15.62 -7.15 -0.39
N ASN A 54 16.89 -6.96 -0.04
CA ASN A 54 17.53 -5.63 0.00
C ASN A 54 17.78 -5.02 -1.39
N ASP A 55 17.75 -5.82 -2.45
CA ASP A 55 18.05 -5.45 -3.83
C ASP A 55 16.80 -5.05 -4.64
N LEU A 56 15.62 -5.10 -4.02
CA LEU A 56 14.37 -4.69 -4.66
C LEU A 56 14.38 -3.19 -4.97
N LYS A 57 13.94 -2.79 -6.17
CA LYS A 57 13.91 -1.37 -6.57
C LYS A 57 13.07 -0.51 -5.63
N ILE A 58 11.97 -1.06 -5.10
CA ILE A 58 11.07 -0.41 -4.14
C ILE A 58 11.72 -0.14 -2.77
N ASN A 59 12.89 -0.71 -2.49
CA ASN A 59 13.71 -0.39 -1.31
C ASN A 59 14.59 0.85 -1.48
N ASN A 60 14.60 1.45 -2.67
CA ASN A 60 15.35 2.67 -2.92
C ASN A 60 14.53 3.90 -2.51
N ILE A 61 15.17 4.89 -1.89
CA ILE A 61 14.53 6.18 -1.58
C ILE A 61 14.02 6.92 -2.84
N ALA A 62 14.59 6.61 -3.99
CA ALA A 62 14.21 7.15 -5.29
C ALA A 62 13.26 6.22 -6.08
N ALA A 63 12.65 5.22 -5.43
CA ALA A 63 11.68 4.33 -6.06
C ALA A 63 10.55 5.14 -6.71
N ALA A 64 10.28 4.85 -7.98
CA ALA A 64 9.23 5.50 -8.75
C ALA A 64 7.96 4.65 -8.73
N THR A 65 6.83 5.25 -9.11
CA THR A 65 5.55 4.54 -9.26
C THR A 65 5.68 3.30 -10.15
N GLU A 66 6.48 3.38 -11.21
CA GLU A 66 6.72 2.28 -12.14
C GLU A 66 7.35 1.05 -11.48
N ASP A 67 8.21 1.24 -10.47
CA ASP A 67 8.88 0.15 -9.75
C ASP A 67 7.88 -0.66 -8.92
N TYR A 68 6.84 -0.01 -8.36
CA TYR A 68 5.74 -0.70 -7.69
C TYR A 68 4.82 -1.39 -8.70
N GLU A 69 4.49 -0.72 -9.80
CA GLU A 69 3.64 -1.27 -10.86
C GLU A 69 4.24 -2.51 -11.53
N GLU A 70 5.56 -2.73 -11.48
CA GLU A 70 6.20 -3.96 -11.97
C GLU A 70 5.64 -5.23 -11.29
N TYR A 71 5.19 -5.14 -10.03
CA TYR A 71 4.63 -6.28 -9.28
C TYR A 71 3.19 -6.63 -9.69
N PHE A 72 2.50 -5.75 -10.41
CA PHE A 72 1.12 -5.97 -10.88
C PHE A 72 1.05 -6.34 -12.37
N LYS A 73 2.18 -6.31 -13.09
CA LYS A 73 2.26 -6.56 -14.53
C LYS A 73 2.43 -8.03 -14.90
N LYS A 74 2.87 -8.88 -13.98
CA LYS A 74 3.00 -10.33 -14.24
C LYS A 74 1.61 -10.98 -14.17
N LYS A 75 1.17 -11.51 -15.31
CA LYS A 75 0.06 -12.44 -15.50
C LYS A 75 0.53 -13.56 -16.41
#